data_AF-A0A3A5VPX3-F1
#
_entry.id   AF-A0A3A5VPX3-F1
#
_cell.length_a   1.000
_cell.length_b   1.000
_cell.length_c   1.000
_cell.angle_alpha   90.00
_cell.angle_beta   90.00
_cell.angle_gamma   90.00
#
_symmetry.space_group_name_H-M   'P 1'
#
loop_
_entity.id
_entity.type
_entity.pdbx_description
1 polymer ?
#
loop_
_entity_poly.entity_id
_entity_poly.type
_entity_poly.pdbx_seq_one_letter_code
_entity_poly.pdbx_strand_id
1 'polypeptide(L)'
;MVIKETGLTPNSSQIAYNDSVVWHNTDSRENMTHRIVFDFDGDGLFNGTDDWDSGELVSECDTSTTNQSENSSDEPCEITFLVWFNGTWGVGEYEYQDMLSDGTVLNGTIIVTEDVHIENSTAPAIGSSFGTFENTNDDGDDKVEEESVDETRRLLLLVGGGSGVGALVLLIVLLKRSS
;
A
#
# COMPACT_ATOMS: atom_id res chain seq x y z
N MET A 1 -3.33 -4.85 11.80
CA MET A 1 -2.09 -5.57 12.15
C MET A 1 -2.38 -7.06 12.21
N VAL A 2 -1.48 -7.87 11.67
CA VAL A 2 -1.60 -9.33 11.70
C VAL A 2 -0.56 -9.86 12.68
N ILE A 3 -1.01 -10.65 13.64
CA ILE A 3 -0.16 -11.36 14.58
C ILE A 3 0.12 -12.75 13.99
N LYS A 4 1.38 -13.12 13.90
CA LYS A 4 1.85 -14.39 13.32
C LYS A 4 2.88 -15.02 14.25
N GLU A 5 3.17 -16.30 14.02
CA GLU A 5 4.31 -16.99 14.64
C GLU A 5 5.63 -16.23 14.48
N THR A 6 5.85 -15.62 13.31
CA THR A 6 7.07 -14.84 13.03
C THR A 6 7.08 -13.45 13.69
N GLY A 7 6.00 -13.07 14.36
CA GLY A 7 5.81 -11.79 15.04
C GLY A 7 4.79 -10.85 14.38
N LEU A 8 4.79 -9.60 14.84
CA LEU A 8 3.87 -8.55 14.43
C LEU A 8 4.14 -8.06 13.00
N THR A 9 3.12 -8.06 12.14
CA THR A 9 3.22 -7.57 10.76
C THR A 9 2.13 -6.51 10.43
N PRO A 10 2.51 -5.26 10.14
CA PRO A 10 3.81 -4.67 10.48
C PRO A 10 3.97 -4.55 12.01
N ASN A 11 5.19 -4.39 12.50
CA ASN A 11 5.47 -4.08 13.91
C ASN A 11 5.44 -2.57 14.19
N SER A 12 5.46 -1.73 13.17
CA SER A 12 5.21 -0.29 13.26
C SER A 12 4.22 0.14 12.18
N SER A 13 3.20 0.89 12.55
CA SER A 13 2.19 1.40 11.61
C SER A 13 1.92 2.88 11.83
N GLN A 14 1.67 3.61 10.74
CA GLN A 14 1.19 4.97 10.78
C GLN A 14 -0.26 5.03 10.31
N ILE A 15 -1.12 5.72 11.08
CA ILE A 15 -2.55 5.91 10.80
C ILE A 15 -2.94 7.38 10.98
N ALA A 16 -4.10 7.79 10.46
CA ALA A 16 -4.65 9.11 10.72
C ALA A 16 -5.51 9.12 11.99
N TYR A 17 -5.64 10.28 12.62
CA TYR A 17 -6.60 10.49 13.71
C TYR A 17 -8.03 10.20 13.21
N ASN A 18 -8.87 9.60 14.06
CA ASN A 18 -10.16 8.96 13.77
C ASN A 18 -10.12 7.59 13.09
N ASP A 19 -8.94 7.02 12.81
CA ASP A 19 -8.83 5.63 12.40
C ASP A 19 -8.93 4.66 13.60
N SER A 20 -9.00 3.36 13.29
CA SER A 20 -8.87 2.28 14.26
C SER A 20 -7.77 1.32 13.84
N VAL A 21 -7.20 0.64 14.83
CA VAL A 21 -6.27 -0.47 14.61
C VAL A 21 -6.91 -1.75 15.09
N VAL A 22 -6.86 -2.77 14.25
CA VAL A 22 -7.28 -4.13 14.59
C VAL A 22 -6.06 -5.02 14.60
N TRP A 23 -5.87 -5.77 15.67
CA TRP A 23 -4.97 -6.92 15.72
C TRP A 23 -5.77 -8.18 15.45
N HIS A 24 -5.26 -9.04 14.59
CA HIS A 24 -5.90 -10.32 14.27
C HIS A 24 -4.87 -11.44 14.42
N ASN A 25 -5.15 -12.38 15.32
CA ASN A 25 -4.27 -13.52 15.56
C ASN A 25 -4.42 -14.56 14.45
N THR A 26 -3.30 -14.88 13.80
CA THR A 26 -3.17 -15.91 12.76
C THR A 26 -2.02 -16.87 13.06
N ASP A 27 -1.56 -16.91 14.30
CA ASP A 27 -0.52 -17.84 14.74
C ASP A 27 -1.03 -19.28 14.67
N SER A 28 -0.35 -20.12 13.90
CA SER A 28 -0.74 -21.53 13.70
C SER A 28 -0.15 -22.48 14.74
N ARG A 29 0.65 -21.98 15.71
CA ARG A 29 1.23 -22.81 16.77
C ARG A 29 0.13 -23.28 17.73
N GLU A 30 0.16 -24.57 18.08
CA GLU A 30 -0.84 -25.15 18.99
C GLU A 30 -0.76 -24.52 20.39
N ASN A 31 -1.93 -24.15 20.95
CA ASN A 31 -2.08 -23.53 22.27
C ASN A 31 -1.25 -22.25 22.47
N MET A 32 -0.90 -21.55 21.39
CA MET A 32 -0.27 -20.25 21.46
C MET A 32 -1.34 -19.16 21.52
N THR A 33 -1.32 -18.35 22.58
CA THR A 33 -2.18 -17.19 22.73
C THR A 33 -1.35 -15.93 22.79
N HIS A 34 -1.95 -14.83 22.35
CA HIS A 34 -1.34 -13.51 22.28
C HIS A 34 -2.16 -12.52 23.10
N ARG A 35 -1.50 -11.59 23.78
CA ARG A 35 -2.18 -10.56 24.56
C ARG A 35 -1.57 -9.21 24.25
N ILE A 36 -2.36 -8.33 23.62
CA ILE A 36 -1.98 -6.98 23.25
C ILE A 36 -2.23 -6.06 24.43
N VAL A 37 -1.19 -5.38 24.89
CA VAL A 37 -1.25 -4.48 26.04
C VAL A 37 -0.55 -3.15 25.79
N PHE A 38 -1.06 -2.12 26.44
CA PHE A 38 -0.47 -0.79 26.48
C PHE A 38 -0.60 -0.25 27.89
N ASP A 39 0.54 0.13 28.47
CA ASP A 39 0.64 0.71 29.80
C ASP A 39 0.75 2.23 29.65
N PHE A 40 -0.33 2.94 29.96
CA PHE A 40 -0.41 4.38 29.73
C PHE A 40 0.29 5.17 30.83
N ASP A 41 0.21 4.71 32.08
CA ASP A 41 0.77 5.43 33.23
C ASP A 41 2.16 4.94 33.66
N GLY A 42 2.63 3.85 33.08
CA GLY A 42 3.99 3.32 33.21
C GLY A 42 4.22 2.55 34.51
N ASP A 43 3.16 2.07 35.18
CA ASP A 43 3.27 1.37 36.46
C ASP A 43 3.61 -0.13 36.32
N GLY A 44 3.64 -0.63 35.07
CA GLY A 44 3.92 -2.02 34.72
C GLY A 44 2.73 -2.96 34.91
N LEU A 45 1.56 -2.42 35.23
CA LEU A 45 0.27 -3.11 35.20
C LEU A 45 -0.50 -2.65 33.95
N PHE A 46 -1.54 -3.41 33.60
CA PHE A 46 -2.39 -3.11 32.44
C PHE A 46 -3.87 -3.08 32.89
N ASN A 47 -4.12 -2.40 34.01
CA ASN A 47 -5.42 -2.39 34.69
C ASN A 47 -5.93 -0.97 35.02
N GLY A 48 -5.19 0.05 34.58
CA GLY A 48 -5.59 1.43 34.58
C GLY A 48 -6.78 1.68 33.67
N THR A 49 -7.44 2.82 33.87
CA THR A 49 -8.61 3.21 33.06
C THR A 49 -8.23 3.52 31.61
N ASP A 50 -6.99 3.92 31.40
CA ASP A 50 -6.42 4.28 30.11
C ASP A 50 -5.52 3.15 29.56
N ASP A 51 -5.32 2.05 30.28
CA ASP A 51 -4.51 0.95 29.75
C ASP A 51 -5.29 0.15 28.69
N TRP A 52 -4.56 -0.51 27.79
CA TRP A 52 -5.14 -1.50 26.91
C TRP A 52 -4.80 -2.90 27.41
N ASP A 53 -5.79 -3.76 27.38
CA ASP A 53 -5.64 -5.19 27.59
C ASP A 53 -6.66 -5.93 26.71
N SER A 54 -6.17 -6.66 25.72
CA SER A 54 -7.01 -7.46 24.85
C SER A 54 -7.56 -8.72 25.51
N GLY A 55 -7.05 -9.12 26.68
CA GLY A 55 -7.16 -10.50 27.12
C GLY A 55 -6.42 -11.47 26.18
N GLU A 56 -6.66 -12.77 26.33
CA GLU A 56 -6.03 -13.78 25.49
C GLU A 56 -6.69 -13.87 24.11
N LEU A 57 -5.88 -13.65 23.07
CA LEU A 57 -6.26 -13.82 21.67
C LEU A 57 -5.81 -15.19 21.18
N VAL A 58 -6.77 -16.03 20.80
CA VAL A 58 -6.53 -17.34 20.17
C VAL A 58 -6.52 -17.23 18.64
N SER A 59 -6.01 -18.24 17.95
CA SER A 59 -5.89 -18.22 16.49
C SER A 59 -7.15 -18.58 15.70
N GLU A 60 -8.22 -18.98 16.39
CA GLU A 60 -8.89 -20.26 16.17
C GLU A 60 -10.02 -20.41 17.21
N CYS A 61 -11.23 -19.92 16.93
CA CYS A 61 -12.39 -20.23 17.77
C CYS A 61 -13.16 -21.42 17.22
N ASP A 62 -13.39 -22.42 18.07
CA ASP A 62 -14.14 -23.61 17.69
C ASP A 62 -15.63 -23.24 17.51
N THR A 63 -16.04 -23.11 16.24
CA THR A 63 -17.41 -22.75 15.87
C THR A 63 -18.38 -23.93 15.95
N SER A 64 -17.89 -25.14 16.26
CA SER A 64 -18.70 -26.37 16.26
C SER A 64 -19.68 -26.47 17.44
N THR A 65 -19.58 -25.59 18.43
CA THR A 65 -20.42 -25.58 19.64
C THR A 65 -21.61 -24.63 19.53
N THR A 66 -22.40 -24.71 18.46
CA THR A 66 -23.69 -23.96 18.35
C THR A 66 -24.81 -24.53 19.24
N ASN A 67 -24.49 -25.30 20.28
CA ASN A 67 -25.45 -25.86 21.25
C ASN A 67 -24.88 -25.88 22.68
N GLN A 68 -24.14 -24.85 23.10
CA GLN A 68 -23.84 -24.69 24.52
C GLN A 68 -24.97 -23.91 25.20
N SER A 69 -25.77 -24.66 25.97
CA SER A 69 -26.64 -24.14 27.01
C SER A 69 -25.89 -23.16 27.91
N GLU A 70 -26.57 -22.12 28.37
CA GLU A 70 -26.17 -20.94 29.18
C GLU A 70 -25.41 -21.24 30.52
N ASN A 71 -24.58 -22.28 30.60
CA ASN A 71 -23.86 -22.67 31.82
C ASN A 71 -22.56 -23.47 31.57
N SER A 72 -21.86 -23.23 30.46
CA SER A 72 -20.47 -23.63 30.32
C SER A 72 -19.57 -22.43 30.61
N SER A 73 -18.63 -22.62 31.53
CA SER A 73 -17.58 -21.67 31.86
C SER A 73 -16.58 -21.59 30.71
N ASP A 74 -17.05 -21.19 29.53
CA ASP A 74 -16.21 -21.06 28.36
C ASP A 74 -15.43 -19.74 28.48
N GLU A 75 -14.12 -19.88 28.59
CA GLU A 75 -13.15 -18.79 28.51
C GLU A 75 -13.43 -17.96 27.23
N PRO A 76 -13.35 -16.61 27.29
CA PRO A 76 -13.68 -15.79 26.14
C PRO A 76 -12.78 -16.13 24.96
N CYS A 77 -13.38 -16.64 23.89
CA CYS A 77 -12.67 -16.96 22.66
C CYS A 77 -12.64 -15.72 21.76
N GLU A 78 -11.56 -14.95 21.84
CA GLU A 78 -11.35 -13.76 21.01
C GLU A 78 -10.18 -13.98 20.03
N ILE A 79 -10.36 -13.61 18.77
CA ILE A 79 -9.31 -13.71 17.72
C ILE A 79 -8.77 -12.32 17.37
N THR A 80 -9.55 -11.28 17.65
CA THR A 80 -9.25 -9.90 17.27
C THR A 80 -9.41 -8.93 18.41
N PHE A 81 -8.53 -7.95 18.45
CA PHE A 81 -8.64 -6.79 19.34
C PHE A 81 -8.68 -5.51 18.52
N LEU A 82 -9.50 -4.54 18.92
CA LEU A 82 -9.70 -3.29 18.20
C LEU A 82 -9.53 -2.09 19.14
N VAL A 83 -8.72 -1.13 18.73
CA VAL A 83 -8.58 0.18 19.41
C VAL A 83 -8.94 1.30 18.46
N TRP A 84 -9.79 2.22 18.93
CA TRP A 84 -10.17 3.44 18.22
C TRP A 84 -9.28 4.61 18.64
N PHE A 85 -8.72 5.31 17.66
CA PHE A 85 -7.95 6.52 17.88
C PHE A 85 -8.82 7.76 17.67
N ASN A 86 -9.80 7.90 18.54
CA ASN A 86 -10.63 9.10 18.66
C ASN A 86 -10.86 9.47 20.14
N GLY A 87 -11.08 10.75 20.42
CA GLY A 87 -11.41 11.21 21.78
C GLY A 87 -10.24 11.03 22.76
N THR A 88 -10.32 10.01 23.63
CA THR A 88 -9.28 9.69 24.63
C THR A 88 -7.92 9.42 23.99
N TRP A 89 -7.94 8.76 22.82
CA TRP A 89 -6.75 8.41 22.06
C TRP A 89 -6.60 9.36 20.87
N GLY A 90 -5.46 10.04 20.80
CA GLY A 90 -5.22 11.16 19.90
C GLY A 90 -3.98 11.00 19.05
N VAL A 91 -3.50 12.13 18.51
CA VAL A 91 -2.23 12.20 17.77
C VAL A 91 -1.09 11.91 18.74
N GLY A 92 -0.20 10.99 18.35
CA GLY A 92 0.87 10.54 19.22
C GLY A 92 1.53 9.26 18.74
N GLU A 93 2.52 8.82 19.50
CA GLU A 93 3.20 7.54 19.32
C GLU A 93 2.86 6.63 20.50
N TYR A 94 2.41 5.42 20.20
CA TYR A 94 1.91 4.45 21.15
C TYR A 94 2.76 3.17 21.05
N GLU A 95 3.63 2.96 22.03
CA GLU A 95 4.44 1.76 22.16
C GLU A 95 3.67 0.70 22.94
N TYR A 96 3.28 -0.38 22.28
CA TYR A 96 2.50 -1.46 22.87
C TYR A 96 3.31 -2.77 22.86
N GLN A 97 2.85 -3.75 23.64
CA GLN A 97 3.47 -5.07 23.72
C GLN A 97 2.48 -6.14 23.29
N ASP A 98 2.99 -7.16 22.60
CA ASP A 98 2.34 -8.44 22.35
C ASP A 98 3.02 -9.48 23.25
N MET A 99 2.30 -9.94 24.26
CA MET A 99 2.76 -10.94 25.21
C MET A 99 2.21 -12.31 24.80
N LEU A 100 3.12 -13.23 24.48
CA LEU A 100 2.79 -14.59 24.13
C LEU A 100 2.63 -15.45 25.38
N SER A 101 1.82 -16.50 25.30
CA SER A 101 1.63 -17.45 26.40
C SER A 101 2.91 -18.21 26.80
N ASP A 102 3.92 -18.25 25.94
CA ASP A 102 5.24 -18.82 26.23
C ASP A 102 6.19 -17.88 27.00
N GLY A 103 5.75 -16.64 27.27
CA GLY A 103 6.52 -15.61 27.96
C GLY A 103 7.35 -14.72 27.04
N THR A 104 7.32 -14.94 25.72
CA THR A 104 7.93 -14.03 24.75
C THR A 104 7.17 -12.71 24.72
N VAL A 105 7.89 -11.59 24.64
CA VAL A 105 7.30 -10.26 24.51
C VAL A 105 7.83 -9.62 23.23
N LEU A 106 6.91 -9.16 22.38
CA LEU A 106 7.20 -8.44 21.15
C LEU A 106 6.71 -7.01 21.28
N ASN A 107 7.54 -6.04 20.89
CA ASN A 107 7.14 -4.63 20.93
C ASN A 107 6.61 -4.20 19.57
N GLY A 108 5.57 -3.38 19.59
CA GLY A 108 5.04 -2.72 18.41
C GLY A 108 4.79 -1.24 18.67
N THR A 109 4.63 -0.49 17.58
CA THR A 109 4.45 0.97 17.63
C THR A 109 3.32 1.39 16.71
N ILE A 110 2.42 2.22 17.21
CA ILE A 110 1.42 2.92 16.40
C ILE A 110 1.74 4.40 16.42
N ILE A 111 1.87 4.99 15.23
CA ILE A 111 2.07 6.42 15.05
C ILE A 111 0.76 6.99 14.50
N VAL A 112 0.08 7.80 15.30
CA VAL A 112 -1.14 8.49 14.92
C VAL A 112 -0.78 9.91 14.51
N THR A 113 -1.08 10.26 13.27
CA THR A 113 -0.86 11.61 12.74
C THR A 113 -2.18 12.35 12.55
N GLU A 114 -2.15 13.68 12.52
CA GLU A 114 -3.32 14.45 12.08
C GLU A 114 -3.73 14.05 10.66
N ASP A 115 -5.02 14.05 10.41
CA ASP A 115 -5.54 13.89 9.06
C ASP A 115 -5.35 15.19 8.27
N VAL A 116 -4.26 15.24 7.49
CA VAL A 116 -3.96 16.40 6.64
C VAL A 116 -4.52 16.16 5.25
N HIS A 117 -5.79 16.51 5.06
CA HIS A 117 -6.38 16.64 3.74
C HIS A 117 -6.12 18.04 3.19
N ILE A 118 -5.17 18.16 2.26
CA ILE A 118 -4.93 19.43 1.55
C ILE A 118 -5.99 19.56 0.44
N GLU A 119 -7.05 20.31 0.71
CA GLU A 119 -8.11 20.65 -0.28
C GLU A 119 -7.54 21.34 -1.53
N ASN A 120 -6.39 22.00 -1.40
CA ASN A 120 -5.65 22.62 -2.50
C ASN A 120 -4.38 21.83 -2.87
N SER A 121 -4.41 20.50 -2.71
CA SER A 121 -3.37 19.64 -3.23
C SER A 121 -3.25 19.92 -4.72
N THR A 122 -2.03 19.92 -5.27
CA THR A 122 -1.78 19.90 -6.71
C THR A 122 -2.15 18.54 -7.29
N ALA A 123 -3.31 18.01 -6.88
CA ALA A 123 -3.94 16.86 -7.44
C ALA A 123 -4.05 17.11 -8.94
N PRO A 124 -3.64 16.17 -9.78
CA PRO A 124 -3.70 16.35 -11.20
C PRO A 124 -5.12 16.70 -11.65
N ALA A 125 -5.26 17.66 -12.56
CA ALA A 125 -6.56 18.03 -13.09
C ALA A 125 -7.26 16.81 -13.70
N ILE A 126 -8.59 16.79 -13.67
CA ILE A 126 -9.40 15.77 -14.35
C ILE A 126 -8.94 15.70 -15.82
N GLY A 127 -8.36 14.56 -16.23
CA GLY A 127 -7.77 14.38 -17.56
C GLY A 127 -6.24 14.29 -17.60
N SER A 128 -5.55 14.40 -16.46
CA SER A 128 -4.10 14.20 -16.40
C SER A 128 -3.69 12.74 -16.67
N SER A 129 -2.68 12.54 -17.50
CA SER A 129 -2.05 11.23 -17.69
C SER A 129 -0.89 11.04 -16.71
N PHE A 130 -0.93 10.00 -15.87
CA PHE A 130 0.20 9.63 -15.03
C PHE A 130 1.05 8.60 -15.76
N GLY A 131 2.25 9.02 -16.16
CA GLY A 131 3.23 8.14 -16.81
C GLY A 131 2.98 7.93 -18.31
N THR A 132 3.09 9.01 -19.10
CA THR A 132 3.65 9.00 -20.46
C THR A 132 4.01 10.45 -20.78
N PHE A 133 5.25 10.69 -21.21
CA PHE A 133 5.66 11.99 -21.72
C PHE A 133 5.02 12.19 -23.10
N GLU A 134 3.75 12.57 -23.13
CA GLU A 134 3.22 13.24 -24.31
C GLU A 134 3.63 14.70 -24.22
N ASN A 135 4.54 15.08 -25.11
CA ASN A 135 5.01 16.44 -25.29
C ASN A 135 3.90 17.22 -26.01
N THR A 136 2.80 17.51 -25.32
CA THR A 136 1.72 18.34 -25.84
C THR A 136 2.02 19.79 -25.49
N ASN A 137 2.59 20.49 -26.47
CA ASN A 137 2.59 21.94 -26.48
C ASN A 137 1.12 22.41 -26.43
N ASP A 138 0.81 23.20 -25.41
CA ASP A 138 -0.40 24.00 -25.30
C ASP A 138 -0.40 25.01 -26.46
N ASP A 139 -1.34 24.86 -27.39
CA ASP A 139 -1.67 25.93 -28.34
C ASP A 139 -3.17 26.22 -28.19
N GLY A 140 -3.42 27.33 -27.49
CA GLY A 140 -4.67 28.06 -27.63
C GLY A 140 -4.88 28.44 -29.10
N ASP A 141 -6.09 28.15 -29.56
CA ASP A 141 -6.77 28.67 -30.74
C ASP A 141 -6.25 30.06 -31.17
N ASP A 142 -5.45 30.14 -32.23
CA ASP A 142 -5.91 30.53 -33.57
C ASP A 142 -4.72 30.70 -34.55
N LYS A 143 -4.89 30.17 -35.77
CA LYS A 143 -4.10 30.36 -37.03
C LYS A 143 -3.01 29.34 -37.43
N VAL A 144 -3.49 28.33 -38.15
CA VAL A 144 -3.02 27.77 -39.45
C VAL A 144 -1.59 28.12 -39.92
N GLU A 145 -0.78 27.04 -40.02
CA GLU A 145 0.29 26.67 -40.98
C GLU A 145 1.40 27.72 -41.31
N GLU A 146 2.71 27.43 -41.34
CA GLU A 146 3.43 26.34 -41.99
C GLU A 146 4.89 26.28 -41.44
N GLU A 147 5.28 25.35 -40.56
CA GLU A 147 6.72 25.05 -40.35
C GLU A 147 6.92 23.60 -39.86
N SER A 148 6.73 22.63 -40.74
CA SER A 148 7.30 21.27 -40.56
C SER A 148 7.28 20.41 -41.83
N VAL A 149 6.64 20.92 -42.89
CA VAL A 149 6.53 20.23 -44.17
C VAL A 149 7.87 20.19 -44.92
N ASP A 150 8.78 21.15 -44.72
CA ASP A 150 10.06 21.21 -45.46
C ASP A 150 11.04 20.12 -45.03
N GLU A 151 11.21 19.85 -43.73
CA GLU A 151 12.13 18.81 -43.27
C GLU A 151 11.65 17.40 -43.62
N THR A 152 10.36 17.11 -43.44
CA THR A 152 9.79 15.81 -43.80
C THR A 152 9.79 15.59 -45.31
N ARG A 153 9.49 16.62 -46.12
CA ARG A 153 9.64 16.52 -47.59
C ARG A 153 11.10 16.38 -48.02
N ARG A 154 12.05 17.07 -47.39
CA ARG A 154 13.49 16.90 -47.66
C ARG A 154 13.96 15.50 -47.31
N LEU A 155 13.55 14.96 -46.17
CA LEU A 155 13.88 13.59 -45.77
C LEU A 155 13.29 12.57 -46.74
N LEU A 156 12.00 12.72 -47.10
CA LEU A 156 11.34 11.84 -48.06
C LEU A 156 11.95 11.93 -49.47
N LEU A 157 12.34 13.13 -49.93
CA LEU A 157 13.04 13.33 -51.19
C LEU A 157 14.45 12.72 -51.18
N LEU A 158 15.17 12.80 -50.05
CA LEU A 158 16.51 12.23 -49.91
C LEU A 158 16.47 10.70 -49.88
N VAL A 159 15.52 10.11 -49.14
CA VAL A 159 15.32 8.66 -49.08
C VAL A 159 14.79 8.11 -50.42
N GLY A 160 13.87 8.82 -51.07
CA GLY A 160 13.36 8.47 -52.40
C GLY A 160 14.40 8.59 -53.50
N GLY A 161 15.22 9.64 -53.49
CA GLY A 161 16.26 9.89 -54.50
C GLY A 161 17.42 8.88 -54.43
N GLY A 162 17.85 8.49 -53.23
CA GLY A 162 18.95 7.54 -53.04
C GLY A 162 18.62 6.11 -53.48
N SER A 163 17.38 5.67 -53.26
CA SER A 163 16.93 4.31 -53.59
C SER A 163 16.78 4.08 -55.10
N GLY A 164 16.33 5.09 -55.86
CA GLY A 164 16.19 5.01 -57.33
C GLY A 164 17.52 4.85 -58.06
N VAL A 165 18.56 5.58 -57.64
CA VAL A 165 19.90 5.49 -58.25
C VAL A 165 20.56 4.14 -57.97
N GLY A 166 20.41 3.62 -56.74
CA GLY A 166 20.96 2.31 -56.35
C GLY A 166 20.39 1.15 -57.19
N ALA A 167 19.08 1.17 -57.46
CA ALA A 167 18.42 0.15 -58.27
C ALA A 167 18.90 0.16 -59.73
N LEU A 168 19.12 1.34 -60.32
CA LEU A 168 19.62 1.46 -61.70
C LEU A 168 21.07 0.97 -61.83
N VAL A 169 21.93 1.24 -60.85
CA VAL A 169 23.30 0.71 -60.82
C VAL A 169 23.29 -0.82 -60.73
N LEU A 170 22.46 -1.39 -59.85
CA LEU A 170 22.31 -2.85 -59.74
C LEU A 170 21.79 -3.47 -61.04
N LEU A 171 20.82 -2.83 -61.70
CA LEU A 171 20.28 -3.30 -62.97
C LEU A 171 21.36 -3.32 -64.08
N ILE A 172 22.18 -2.27 -64.17
CA ILE A 172 23.29 -2.19 -65.14
C ILE A 172 24.34 -3.27 -64.85
N VAL A 173 24.67 -3.50 -63.57
CA VAL A 173 25.62 -4.56 -63.16
C VAL A 173 25.08 -5.95 -63.52
N LEU A 174 23.77 -6.19 -63.33
CA LEU A 174 23.14 -7.46 -63.70
C LEU A 174 23.14 -7.68 -65.21
N LEU A 175 22.81 -6.66 -66.01
CA LEU A 175 22.81 -6.76 -67.48
C LEU A 175 24.21 -6.94 -68.05
N LYS A 176 25.24 -6.33 -67.44
CA LYS A 176 26.64 -6.48 -67.86
C LYS A 176 27.25 -7.84 -67.48
N ARG A 177 26.63 -8.56 -66.53
CA ARG A 177 27.05 -9.92 -66.11
C ARG A 177 26.35 -11.03 -66.92
N SER A 178 25.25 -10.72 -67.62
CA SER A 178 24.52 -11.68 -68.45
C SER A 178 24.89 -11.65 -69.94
N SER A 179 25.90 -10.87 -70.33
CA SER A 179 26.50 -10.86 -71.67
C SER A 179 27.96 -11.28 -71.60
#